data_AF-A0A7X9KFT3-F1
#
_entry.id   AF-A0A7X9KFT3-F1
#
_cell.length_a   1.000
_cell.length_b   1.000
_cell.length_c   1.000
_cell.angle_alpha   90.00
_cell.angle_beta   90.00
_cell.angle_gamma   90.00
#
_symmetry.space_group_name_H-M   'P 1'
#
loop_
_entity.id
_entity.type
_entity.pdbx_description
1 polymer ?
#
loop_
_entity_poly.entity_id
_entity_poly.type
_entity_poly.pdbx_seq_one_letter_code
_entity_poly.pdbx_strand_id
1 'polypeptide(L)'
;MTGLDNRVILDNAARLLRSDKPLLARIPLVPGCNDGESNLRELGAFLERHRPGAHLEVLPYHRMGVGRYEELGRPYPLPDTLPPTEEEMERALGILKDYAIRVIN
;
A
#
# COMPACT_ATOMS: atom_id res chain seq x y z
N MET A 1 -12.32 2.76 -3.57
CA MET A 1 -12.17 3.32 -2.20
C MET A 1 -13.10 2.59 -1.25
N THR A 2 -12.71 2.36 0.01
CA THR A 2 -13.48 1.58 1.00
C THR A 2 -14.73 2.31 1.53
N GLY A 3 -14.92 3.59 1.20
CA GLY A 3 -16.05 4.41 1.65
C GLY A 3 -16.06 4.74 3.15
N LEU A 4 -14.99 4.37 3.87
CA LEU A 4 -14.85 4.50 5.32
C LEU A 4 -13.50 5.14 5.66
N ASP A 5 -13.48 5.93 6.73
CA ASP A 5 -12.27 6.49 7.33
C ASP A 5 -11.32 5.36 7.78
N ASN A 6 -10.02 5.54 7.54
CA ASN A 6 -8.98 4.57 7.87
C ASN A 6 -8.36 4.82 9.27
N ARG A 7 -8.83 5.79 10.05
CA ARG A 7 -8.31 6.12 11.38
C ARG A 7 -8.09 4.90 12.29
N VAL A 8 -9.06 3.99 12.37
CA VAL A 8 -8.94 2.77 13.21
C VAL A 8 -7.82 1.85 12.71
N ILE A 9 -7.64 1.76 11.40
CA ILE A 9 -6.58 0.95 10.77
C ILE A 9 -5.22 1.58 11.10
N LEU A 10 -5.10 2.90 10.96
CA LEU A 10 -3.87 3.64 11.28
C LEU A 10 -3.52 3.54 12.76
N ASP A 11 -4.50 3.68 13.66
CA ASP A 11 -4.29 3.53 15.11
C ASP A 11 -3.79 2.13 15.47
N ASN A 12 -4.39 1.09 14.87
CA ASN A 12 -3.95 -0.30 15.06
C ASN A 12 -2.55 -0.54 14.49
N ALA A 13 -2.27 -0.06 13.28
CA ALA A 13 -0.95 -0.17 12.65
C ALA A 13 0.12 0.54 13.50
N ALA A 14 -0.16 1.73 14.01
CA ALA A 14 0.75 2.48 14.86
C ALA A 14 1.03 1.75 16.18
N ARG A 15 0.02 1.09 16.77
CA ARG A 15 0.21 0.24 17.97
C ARG A 15 1.08 -0.98 17.68
N LEU A 16 0.89 -1.64 16.54
CA LEU A 16 1.68 -2.81 16.13
C LEU A 16 3.13 -2.43 15.79
N LEU A 17 3.34 -1.31 15.10
CA LEU A 17 4.66 -0.80 14.75
C LEU A 17 5.51 -0.49 15.99
N ARG A 18 4.88 0.03 17.05
CA ARG A 18 5.53 0.28 18.34
C ARG A 18 5.73 -0.97 19.20
N SER A 19 5.23 -2.13 18.77
CA SER A 19 5.49 -3.39 19.46
C SER A 19 6.84 -3.99 19.08
N ASP A 20 7.33 -4.86 19.94
CA ASP A 20 8.54 -5.66 19.82
C ASP A 20 8.39 -6.87 18.88
N LYS A 21 7.20 -7.07 18.30
CA LYS A 21 6.93 -8.19 17.39
C LYS A 21 7.56 -7.98 16.00
N PRO A 22 7.96 -9.06 15.33
CA PRO A 22 8.28 -9.01 13.90
C PRO A 22 7.05 -8.55 13.10
N LEU A 23 7.23 -7.59 12.19
CA LEU A 23 6.15 -7.03 11.39
C LEU A 23 6.65 -6.77 9.96
N LEU A 24 5.82 -7.13 8.99
CA LEU A 24 5.96 -6.76 7.59
C LEU A 24 4.72 -5.94 7.19
N ALA A 25 4.93 -4.67 6.87
CA ALA A 25 3.89 -3.84 6.27
C ALA A 25 3.78 -4.20 4.79
N ARG A 26 2.55 -4.31 4.28
CA ARG A 26 2.27 -4.62 2.86
C ARG A 26 1.34 -3.58 2.31
N ILE A 27 1.67 -3.03 1.14
CA ILE A 27 0.77 -2.13 0.41
C ILE A 27 0.63 -2.58 -1.04
N PRO A 28 -0.59 -2.86 -1.53
CA PRO A 28 -0.81 -2.96 -2.96
C PRO A 28 -0.73 -1.55 -3.57
N LEU A 29 0.14 -1.36 -4.56
CA LEU A 29 0.21 -0.14 -5.35
C LEU A 29 -0.83 -0.22 -6.46
N VAL A 30 -1.85 0.62 -6.34
CA VAL A 30 -3.01 0.67 -7.24
C VAL A 30 -2.99 2.02 -7.97
N PRO A 31 -2.72 2.03 -9.30
CA PRO A 31 -2.69 3.26 -10.10
C PRO A 31 -3.97 4.08 -9.99
N GLY A 32 -3.81 5.40 -9.81
CA GLY A 32 -4.90 6.35 -9.64
C GLY A 32 -5.62 6.28 -8.29
N CYS A 33 -5.18 5.41 -7.36
CA CYS A 33 -5.78 5.24 -6.05
C CYS A 33 -4.83 5.64 -4.91
N ASN A 34 -3.63 5.05 -4.86
CA ASN A 34 -2.69 5.24 -3.75
C ASN A 34 -1.21 5.35 -4.20
N ASP A 35 -0.98 5.46 -5.50
CA ASP A 35 0.32 5.59 -6.15
C ASP A 35 0.82 7.04 -6.23
N GLY A 36 -0.02 8.02 -5.87
CA GLY A 36 0.35 9.43 -5.83
C GLY A 36 1.51 9.71 -4.86
N GLU A 37 2.39 10.66 -5.22
CA GLU A 37 3.58 10.98 -4.44
C GLU A 37 3.26 11.40 -2.99
N SER A 38 2.23 12.24 -2.77
CA SER A 38 1.83 12.65 -1.41
C SER A 38 1.52 11.43 -0.53
N ASN A 39 0.73 10.48 -1.05
CA ASN A 39 0.34 9.29 -0.32
C ASN A 39 1.55 8.40 0.02
N LEU A 40 2.48 8.26 -0.92
CA LEU A 40 3.72 7.49 -0.70
C LEU A 40 4.62 8.15 0.34
N ARG A 41 4.74 9.48 0.32
CA ARG A 41 5.50 10.24 1.31
C ARG A 41 4.87 10.15 2.70
N GLU A 42 3.55 10.25 2.78
CA GLU A 42 2.80 10.07 4.03
C GLU A 42 2.98 8.66 4.60
N LEU A 43 2.96 7.63 3.74
CA LEU A 43 3.23 6.26 4.15
C LEU A 43 4.66 6.08 4.69
N GLY A 44 5.66 6.57 3.95
CA GLY A 44 7.06 6.50 4.36
C GLY A 44 7.29 7.18 5.71
N ALA A 45 6.78 8.41 5.87
CA ALA A 45 6.87 9.17 7.11
C ALA A 45 6.14 8.47 8.26
N PHE A 46 4.96 7.88 8.01
CA PHE A 46 4.19 7.16 9.03
C PHE A 46 4.97 5.95 9.57
N LEU A 47 5.55 5.15 8.68
CA LEU A 47 6.33 3.97 9.06
C LEU A 47 7.60 4.35 9.81
N GLU A 48 8.37 5.30 9.27
CA GLU A 48 9.59 5.80 9.91
C GLU A 48 9.31 6.37 11.31
N ARG A 49 8.27 7.21 11.44
CA ARG A 49 7.88 7.83 12.71
C ARG A 49 7.57 6.80 13.80
N HIS A 50 6.94 5.68 13.44
CA HIS A 50 6.49 4.68 14.41
C HIS A 50 7.49 3.54 14.63
N ARG A 51 8.30 3.21 13.61
CA ARG A 51 9.34 2.18 13.69
C ARG A 51 10.41 2.42 12.61
N PRO A 52 11.48 3.18 12.92
CA PRO A 52 12.65 3.23 12.04
C PRO A 52 13.17 1.82 11.75
N GLY A 53 13.42 1.50 10.48
CA GLY A 53 13.82 0.19 10.00
C GLY A 53 12.66 -0.80 9.80
N ALA A 54 11.40 -0.35 9.84
CA ALA A 54 10.24 -1.17 9.49
C ALA A 54 10.39 -1.81 8.10
N HIS A 55 9.95 -3.07 7.97
CA HIS A 55 9.94 -3.76 6.68
C HIS A 55 8.66 -3.42 5.93
N LEU A 56 8.79 -3.00 4.68
CA LEU A 56 7.69 -2.66 3.78
C LEU A 56 7.82 -3.47 2.49
N GLU A 57 6.75 -4.14 2.09
CA GLU A 57 6.62 -4.81 0.79
C GLU A 57 5.55 -4.08 -0.04
N VAL A 58 5.93 -3.64 -1.24
CA VAL A 58 5.04 -2.95 -2.19
C VAL A 58 4.64 -3.95 -3.27
N LEU A 59 3.34 -4.25 -3.34
CA LEU A 59 2.83 -5.27 -4.25
C LEU A 59 2.18 -4.61 -5.48
N PRO A 60 2.51 -5.00 -6.71
CA PRO A 60 1.80 -4.49 -7.87
C PRO A 60 0.34 -4.94 -7.81
N TYR A 61 -0.60 -4.01 -8.04
CA TYR A 61 -2.00 -4.38 -8.20
C TYR A 61 -2.18 -5.33 -9.38
N HIS A 62 -3.03 -6.34 -9.19
CA HIS A 62 -3.42 -7.29 -10.22
C HIS A 62 -4.94 -7.37 -10.33
N ARG A 63 -5.45 -7.64 -11.54
CA ARG A 63 -6.88 -7.84 -11.79
C ARG A 63 -7.37 -9.27 -11.49
N MET A 64 -6.56 -10.08 -10.80
CA MET A 64 -6.98 -11.42 -10.37
C MET A 64 -8.16 -11.29 -9.41
N GLY A 65 -9.26 -11.97 -9.71
CA GLY A 65 -10.51 -11.91 -8.94
C GLY A 65 -11.66 -11.17 -9.60
N VAL A 66 -11.47 -10.53 -10.76
CA VAL A 66 -12.58 -9.93 -11.54
C VAL A 66 -13.65 -10.97 -11.89
N GLY A 67 -13.26 -12.18 -12.32
CA GLY A 67 -14.22 -13.25 -12.63
C GLY A 67 -15.11 -13.66 -11.44
N ARG A 68 -14.62 -13.57 -10.20
CA ARG A 68 -15.44 -13.81 -8.99
C ARG A 68 -16.53 -12.75 -8.80
N TYR A 69 -16.28 -11.50 -9.21
CA TYR A 69 -17.31 -10.46 -9.18
C TYR A 69 -18.40 -10.73 -10.23
N GLU A 70 -18.00 -11.17 -11.42
CA GLU A 70 -18.91 -11.59 -12.50
C GLU A 70 -19.79 -12.77 -12.07
N GLU A 71 -19.19 -13.83 -11.48
CA GLU A 71 -19.91 -14.99 -10.94
C GLU A 71 -20.95 -14.61 -9.88
N LEU A 72 -20.65 -13.61 -9.06
CA LEU A 72 -21.55 -13.12 -8.01
C LEU A 72 -22.56 -12.08 -8.52
N GLY A 73 -22.55 -11.75 -9.82
CA GLY A 73 -23.40 -10.72 -10.41
C GLY A 73 -23.15 -9.32 -9.84
N ARG A 74 -21.93 -9.04 -9.38
CA ARG A 74 -21.56 -7.76 -8.75
C ARG A 74 -20.66 -6.94 -9.68
N PRO A 75 -20.88 -5.63 -9.80
CA PRO A 75 -20.00 -4.78 -10.58
C PRO A 75 -18.61 -4.72 -9.92
N TYR A 76 -17.56 -4.86 -10.73
CA TYR A 76 -16.19 -4.70 -10.26
C TYR A 76 -15.88 -3.21 -10.03
N PRO A 77 -15.34 -2.81 -8.87
CA PRO A 77 -15.17 -1.39 -8.52
C PRO A 77 -14.00 -0.68 -9.21
N LEU A 78 -13.11 -1.42 -9.89
CA LEU A 78 -11.92 -0.88 -10.57
C LEU A 78 -11.83 -1.39 -12.03
N PRO A 79 -12.87 -1.17 -12.87
CA PRO A 79 -12.97 -1.80 -14.19
C PRO A 79 -11.88 -1.34 -15.17
N ASP A 80 -11.37 -0.11 -14.99
CA ASP A 80 -10.41 0.51 -15.91
C ASP A 80 -8.98 0.59 -15.33
N THR A 81 -8.79 0.20 -14.07
CA THR A 81 -7.48 0.23 -13.44
C THR A 81 -6.62 -0.91 -13.97
N LEU A 82 -5.50 -0.56 -14.58
CA LEU A 82 -4.47 -1.50 -15.02
C LEU A 82 -3.45 -1.76 -13.89
N PRO A 83 -2.74 -2.89 -13.92
CA PRO A 83 -1.54 -3.07 -13.11
C PRO A 83 -0.56 -1.90 -13.30
N PRO A 84 0.18 -1.49 -12.24
CA PRO A 84 1.20 -0.46 -12.39
C PRO A 84 2.29 -0.92 -13.35
N THR A 85 2.84 0.03 -14.11
CA THR A 85 4.02 -0.22 -14.94
C THR A 85 5.27 -0.42 -14.09
N GLU A 86 6.33 -0.99 -14.68
CA GLU A 86 7.63 -1.09 -14.01
C GLU A 86 8.15 0.29 -13.58
N GLU A 87 8.01 1.32 -14.43
CA GLU A 87 8.41 2.69 -14.12
C GLU A 87 7.62 3.28 -12.94
N GLU A 88 6.31 3.01 -12.85
CA GLU A 88 5.47 3.45 -11.74
C GLU A 88 5.87 2.77 -10.42
N MET A 89 6.19 1.48 -10.49
CA MET A 89 6.73 0.72 -9.35
C MET A 89 8.07 1.30 -8.91
N GLU A 90 9.01 1.49 -9.84
CA GLU A 90 10.34 2.05 -9.55
C GLU A 90 10.25 3.44 -8.94
N ARG A 91 9.39 4.31 -9.48
CA ARG A 91 9.12 5.64 -8.91
C ARG A 91 8.62 5.54 -7.47
N ALA A 92 7.65 4.66 -7.21
CA ALA A 92 7.09 4.50 -5.86
C ALA A 92 8.14 3.98 -4.87
N LEU A 93 8.91 2.96 -5.28
CA LEU A 93 10.01 2.41 -4.49
C LEU A 93 11.11 3.46 -4.25
N GLY A 94 11.40 4.31 -5.23
CA GLY A 94 12.36 5.41 -5.12
C GLY A 94 11.97 6.39 -4.01
N ILE A 95 10.73 6.88 -4.03
CA ILE A 95 10.21 7.79 -2.99
C ILE A 95 10.28 7.15 -1.59
N LEU A 96 9.93 5.88 -1.47
CA LEU A 96 9.91 5.17 -0.18
C LEU A 96 11.32 4.89 0.37
N LYS A 97 12.34 4.83 -0.49
CA LYS A 97 13.75 4.67 -0.09
C LYS A 97 14.36 5.91 0.54
N ASP A 98 13.72 7.08 0.41
CA ASP A 98 14.16 8.32 1.07
C ASP A 98 13.95 8.30 2.60
N TYR A 99 13.18 7.33 3.10
CA TYR A 99 12.85 7.18 4.52
C TYR A 99 13.69 6.08 5.16
N ALA A 100 13.92 6.16 6.48
CA ALA A 100 14.62 5.13 7.24
C ALA A 100 13.76 3.87 7.47
N ILE A 101 13.35 3.21 6.38
CA ILE A 101 12.60 1.95 6.35
C ILE A 101 13.31 0.96 5.41
N ARG A 102 12.95 -0.33 5.48
CA ARG A 102 13.49 -1.37 4.61
C ARG A 102 12.43 -1.80 3.61
N VAL A 103 12.56 -1.32 2.38
CA VAL A 103 11.68 -1.72 1.28
C VAL A 103 12.18 -3.05 0.70
N ILE A 104 11.30 -4.06 0.70
CA ILE A 104 11.55 -5.42 0.22
C ILE A 104 10.74 -5.59 -1.06
N ASN A 105 11.38 -6.14 -2.09
CA ASN A 105 10.78 -6.44 -3.40
C ASN A 105 11.01 -7.91 -3.73
#